data_AF-A0A969GPH1-F1
#
_entry.id   AF-A0A969GPH1-F1
#
_cell.length_a   1.000
_cell.length_b   1.000
_cell.length_c   1.000
_cell.angle_alpha   90.00
_cell.angle_beta   90.00
_cell.angle_gamma   90.00
#
_symmetry.space_group_name_H-M   'P 1'
#
loop_
_entity.id
_entity.type
_entity.pdbx_description
1 polymer ?
#
loop_
_entity_poly.entity_id
_entity_poly.type
_entity_poly.pdbx_seq_one_letter_code
_entity_poly.pdbx_strand_id
1 'polypeptide(L)'
;MLHLDPIIDTYPAIPYFRATLANVARLQDDFTQAALYLQEAETFAHKVGQGHPGGFRHHRHHEIGLAAGYLAETQGDLAAARAAFTQIHQQDQDQSHYSAAALVGLGWVALQQKDWSAARRHFAAALPSSS
;
A
#
# COMPACT_ATOMS: atom_id res chain seq x y z
N MET A 1 -15.31 18.54 25.13
CA MET A 1 -15.08 17.11 25.43
C MET A 1 -15.77 16.32 24.32
N LEU A 2 -15.06 16.04 23.23
CA LEU A 2 -15.62 15.35 22.07
C LEU A 2 -15.65 13.85 22.39
N HIS A 3 -16.85 13.29 22.43
CA HIS A 3 -17.08 11.86 22.57
C HIS A 3 -16.70 11.22 21.23
N LEU A 4 -15.48 10.67 21.14
CA LEU A 4 -15.11 9.80 20.03
C LEU A 4 -15.86 8.47 20.22
N ASP A 5 -16.52 8.00 19.16
CA ASP A 5 -17.32 6.77 19.17
C ASP A 5 -16.49 5.55 19.64
N PRO A 6 -17.04 4.69 20.52
CA PRO A 6 -16.32 3.52 21.07
C PRO A 6 -15.93 2.45 20.04
N ILE A 7 -16.37 2.60 18.78
CA ILE A 7 -16.03 1.74 17.65
C ILE A 7 -14.62 2.04 17.12
N ILE A 8 -14.12 3.27 17.30
CA ILE A 8 -12.83 3.70 16.74
C ILE A 8 -11.65 3.00 17.44
N ASP A 9 -11.79 2.67 18.72
CA ASP A 9 -10.74 2.01 19.53
C ASP A 9 -10.73 0.48 19.44
N THR A 10 -11.79 -0.17 18.92
CA THR A 10 -11.94 -1.63 19.09
C THR A 10 -11.34 -2.50 17.99
N TYR A 11 -10.98 -1.96 16.81
CA TYR A 11 -10.44 -2.80 15.71
C TYR A 11 -9.33 -2.11 14.91
N PRO A 12 -8.05 -2.20 15.35
CA PRO A 12 -6.91 -1.66 14.61
C PRO A 12 -6.72 -2.26 13.20
N ALA A 13 -7.43 -3.36 12.89
CA ALA A 13 -7.42 -4.07 11.61
C ALA A 13 -8.40 -3.52 10.54
N ILE A 14 -9.30 -2.58 10.87
CA ILE A 14 -10.27 -2.03 9.89
C ILE A 14 -9.59 -1.49 8.61
N PRO A 15 -8.49 -0.70 8.66
CA PRO A 15 -7.79 -0.24 7.46
C PRO A 15 -7.23 -1.38 6.62
N TYR A 16 -6.75 -2.44 7.28
CA TYR A 16 -6.20 -3.62 6.62
C TYR A 16 -7.28 -4.37 5.83
N PHE A 17 -8.45 -4.60 6.44
CA PHE A 17 -9.57 -5.24 5.75
C PHE A 17 -10.07 -4.43 4.56
N ARG A 18 -10.12 -3.11 4.70
CA ARG A 18 -10.51 -2.21 3.60
C ARG A 18 -9.49 -2.20 2.45
N ALA A 19 -8.19 -2.15 2.73
CA ALA A 19 -7.16 -2.29 1.70
C ALA A 19 -7.25 -3.65 0.98
N THR A 20 -7.59 -4.71 1.71
CA THR A 20 -7.84 -6.03 1.13
C THR A 20 -9.07 -6.02 0.21
N LEU A 21 -10.18 -5.41 0.62
CA LEU A 21 -11.37 -5.25 -0.21
C LEU A 21 -11.11 -4.36 -1.43
N ALA A 22 -10.27 -3.33 -1.30
CA ALA A 22 -9.84 -2.51 -2.43
C ALA A 22 -9.12 -3.35 -3.49
N ASN A 23 -8.25 -4.26 -3.07
CA ASN A 23 -7.58 -5.20 -3.98
C ASN A 23 -8.59 -6.15 -4.67
N VAL A 24 -9.59 -6.65 -3.95
CA VAL A 24 -10.65 -7.48 -4.55
C VAL A 24 -11.43 -6.69 -5.61
N ALA A 25 -11.88 -5.49 -5.28
CA ALA A 25 -12.61 -4.63 -6.21
C ALA A 25 -11.76 -4.28 -7.45
N ARG A 26 -10.47 -3.97 -7.25
CA ARG A 26 -9.50 -3.74 -8.34
C ARG A 26 -9.39 -4.94 -9.26
N LEU A 27 -9.29 -6.15 -8.72
CA LEU A 27 -9.19 -7.38 -9.51
C LEU A 27 -10.51 -7.72 -10.25
N GLN A 28 -11.62 -7.10 -9.88
CA GLN A 28 -12.92 -7.18 -10.55
C GLN A 28 -13.16 -6.03 -11.52
N ASP A 29 -12.14 -5.19 -11.78
CA ASP A 29 -12.23 -3.94 -12.55
C ASP A 29 -13.23 -2.90 -11.98
N ASP A 30 -13.70 -3.07 -10.74
CA ASP A 30 -14.52 -2.08 -10.03
C ASP A 30 -13.63 -1.05 -9.33
N PHE A 31 -13.03 -0.19 -10.15
CA PHE A 31 -12.11 0.83 -9.65
C PHE A 31 -12.79 1.90 -8.78
N THR A 32 -14.10 2.09 -8.96
CA THR A 32 -14.86 3.06 -8.14
C THR A 32 -14.97 2.55 -6.71
N GLN A 33 -15.33 1.28 -6.53
CA GLN A 33 -15.35 0.66 -5.20
C GLN A 33 -13.95 0.52 -4.62
N ALA A 34 -12.94 0.19 -5.43
CA ALA A 34 -11.56 0.12 -4.97
C ALA A 34 -11.08 1.46 -4.37
N ALA A 35 -11.35 2.57 -5.06
CA ALA A 35 -11.02 3.91 -4.58
C ALA A 35 -11.80 4.27 -3.29
N LEU A 36 -13.09 3.91 -3.21
CA LEU A 36 -13.89 4.13 -2.01
C LEU A 36 -13.32 3.39 -0.80
N TYR A 37 -12.98 2.10 -0.95
CA TYR A 37 -12.38 1.32 0.12
C TYR A 37 -11.03 1.90 0.58
N LEU A 38 -10.21 2.40 -0.35
CA LEU A 38 -8.95 3.08 -0.01
C LEU A 38 -9.17 4.38 0.75
N GLN A 39 -10.08 5.23 0.29
CA GLN A 39 -10.43 6.49 0.97
C GLN A 39 -10.92 6.23 2.41
N GLU A 40 -11.74 5.19 2.58
CA GLU A 40 -12.21 4.76 3.89
C GLU A 40 -11.09 4.21 4.78
N ALA A 41 -10.13 3.47 4.22
CA ALA A 41 -8.97 2.96 4.92
C ALA A 41 -8.05 4.10 5.40
N GLU A 42 -7.77 5.07 4.53
CA GLU A 42 -6.96 6.26 4.84
C GLU A 42 -7.61 7.12 5.91
N THR A 43 -8.92 7.37 5.79
CA THR A 43 -9.68 8.15 6.78
C THR A 43 -9.55 7.52 8.16
N PHE A 44 -9.61 6.19 8.25
CA PHE A 44 -9.46 5.49 9.52
C PHE A 44 -8.01 5.49 10.01
N ALA A 45 -7.04 5.22 9.13
CA ALA A 45 -5.62 5.28 9.48
C ALA A 45 -5.21 6.65 10.01
N HIS A 46 -5.73 7.73 9.40
CA HIS A 46 -5.53 9.10 9.85
C HIS A 46 -6.15 9.34 11.24
N LYS A 47 -7.41 8.92 11.46
CA LYS A 47 -8.11 9.07 12.75
C LYS A 47 -7.39 8.33 13.88
N VAL A 48 -6.92 7.11 13.66
CA VAL A 48 -6.20 6.32 14.69
C VAL A 48 -4.75 6.78 14.87
N GLY A 49 -4.11 7.28 13.81
CA GLY A 49 -2.73 7.79 13.84
C GLY A 49 -2.52 9.00 14.74
N GLN A 50 -3.58 9.75 15.06
CA GLN A 50 -3.54 10.91 15.97
C GLN A 50 -3.45 10.53 17.47
N GLY A 51 -3.62 9.25 17.84
CA GLY A 51 -3.64 8.79 19.25
C GLY A 51 -2.48 7.89 19.71
N HIS A 52 -1.61 7.42 18.80
CA HIS A 52 -0.60 6.39 19.13
C HIS A 52 0.83 6.83 18.80
N PRO A 53 1.75 6.94 19.78
CA PRO A 53 3.16 7.24 19.52
C PRO A 53 3.91 6.00 18.99
N GLY A 54 4.74 6.19 17.96
CA GLY A 54 5.83 5.28 17.57
C GLY A 54 5.45 3.95 16.88
N GLY A 55 6.17 3.61 15.79
CA GLY A 55 6.22 2.26 15.19
C GLY A 55 4.98 1.81 14.39
N PHE A 56 3.79 1.77 15.00
CA PHE A 56 2.58 1.17 14.42
C PHE A 56 1.88 1.99 13.32
N ARG A 57 2.38 3.19 13.04
CA ARG A 57 1.87 4.03 11.94
C ARG A 57 2.36 3.55 10.58
N HIS A 58 3.61 3.11 10.48
CA HIS A 58 4.23 2.86 9.18
C HIS A 58 3.64 1.64 8.47
N HIS A 59 3.52 0.50 9.15
CA HIS A 59 2.98 -0.73 8.56
C HIS A 59 1.55 -0.59 8.00
N ARG A 60 0.65 0.11 8.71
CA ARG A 60 -0.72 0.31 8.23
C ARG A 60 -0.78 1.25 7.03
N HIS A 61 0.08 2.27 6.99
CA HIS A 61 0.19 3.14 5.83
C HIS A 61 0.80 2.41 4.62
N HIS A 62 1.70 1.44 4.84
CA HIS A 62 2.28 0.65 3.76
C HIS A 62 1.27 -0.27 3.08
N GLU A 63 0.40 -0.94 3.84
CA GLU A 63 -0.66 -1.78 3.26
C GLU A 63 -1.60 -0.98 2.34
N ILE A 64 -2.08 0.17 2.84
CA ILE A 64 -2.95 1.07 2.06
C ILE A 64 -2.21 1.59 0.83
N GLY A 65 -0.95 2.00 1.01
CA GLY A 65 -0.10 2.47 -0.07
C GLY A 65 0.15 1.39 -1.14
N LEU A 66 0.32 0.12 -0.76
CA LEU A 66 0.46 -0.99 -1.69
C LEU A 66 -0.81 -1.15 -2.52
N ALA A 67 -1.98 -1.21 -1.86
CA ALA A 67 -3.26 -1.34 -2.54
C ALA A 67 -3.53 -0.17 -3.49
N ALA A 68 -3.22 1.07 -3.07
CA ALA A 68 -3.30 2.26 -3.92
C ALA A 68 -2.32 2.20 -5.10
N GLY A 69 -1.08 1.75 -4.87
CA GLY A 69 -0.07 1.58 -5.91
C GLY A 69 -0.49 0.56 -6.96
N TYR A 70 -1.05 -0.58 -6.55
CA TYR A 70 -1.58 -1.58 -7.47
C TYR A 70 -2.83 -1.08 -8.22
N LEU A 71 -3.71 -0.31 -7.57
CA LEU A 71 -4.85 0.30 -8.26
C LEU A 71 -4.40 1.24 -9.38
N ALA A 72 -3.47 2.14 -9.07
CA ALA A 72 -2.89 3.05 -10.04
C ALA A 72 -2.19 2.30 -11.19
N GLU A 73 -1.44 1.24 -10.89
CA GLU A 73 -0.78 0.39 -11.88
C GLU A 73 -1.79 -0.28 -12.82
N THR A 74 -2.88 -0.85 -12.26
CA THR A 74 -3.94 -1.49 -13.05
C THR A 74 -4.68 -0.48 -13.93
N GLN A 75 -4.86 0.76 -13.47
CA GLN A 75 -5.47 1.85 -14.24
C GLN A 75 -4.53 2.51 -15.26
N GLY A 76 -3.24 2.14 -15.26
CA GLY A 76 -2.23 2.73 -16.14
C GLY A 76 -1.67 4.08 -15.67
N ASP A 77 -2.01 4.54 -14.45
CA ASP A 77 -1.32 5.67 -13.82
C ASP A 77 0.00 5.21 -13.20
N LEU A 78 0.95 4.95 -14.09
CA LEU A 78 2.27 4.43 -13.74
C LEU A 78 3.10 5.43 -12.91
N ALA A 79 2.78 6.73 -13.00
CA ALA A 79 3.44 7.75 -12.20
C ALA A 79 3.00 7.66 -10.73
N ALA A 80 1.68 7.59 -10.48
CA ALA A 80 1.14 7.42 -9.14
C ALA A 80 1.56 6.07 -8.54
N ALA A 81 1.50 4.99 -9.31
CA ALA A 81 1.93 3.66 -8.87
C ALA A 81 3.40 3.66 -8.42
N ARG A 82 4.29 4.22 -9.24
CA ARG A 82 5.72 4.34 -8.93
C ARG A 82 5.96 5.16 -7.67
N ALA A 83 5.26 6.28 -7.51
CA ALA A 83 5.39 7.13 -6.34
C ALA A 83 5.01 6.37 -5.05
N ALA A 84 3.87 5.68 -5.05
CA ALA A 84 3.39 4.89 -3.92
C ALA A 84 4.39 3.80 -3.51
N PHE A 85 4.83 2.97 -4.46
CA PHE A 85 5.79 1.90 -4.16
C PHE A 85 7.16 2.44 -3.72
N THR A 86 7.66 3.51 -4.35
CA THR A 86 8.94 4.13 -3.96
C THR A 86 8.89 4.64 -2.53
N GLN A 87 7.79 5.29 -2.14
CA GLN A 87 7.62 5.81 -0.78
C GLN A 87 7.64 4.67 0.25
N ILE A 88 6.96 3.56 -0.02
CA ILE A 88 6.93 2.39 0.88
C ILE A 88 8.34 1.82 1.06
N HIS A 89 9.04 1.56 -0.05
CA HIS A 89 10.41 1.03 -0.01
C HIS A 89 11.36 1.95 0.79
N GLN A 90 11.26 3.26 0.60
CA GLN A 90 12.06 4.25 1.33
C GLN A 90 11.73 4.33 2.83
N GLN A 91 10.45 4.16 3.19
CA GLN A 91 9.99 4.27 4.57
C GLN A 91 10.19 2.98 5.37
N ASP A 92 10.02 1.82 4.73
CA ASP A 92 10.18 0.51 5.37
C ASP A 92 11.66 0.12 5.50
N GLN A 93 12.54 0.57 4.60
CA GLN A 93 13.99 0.34 4.67
C GLN A 93 14.38 -1.13 4.87
N ASP A 94 13.69 -2.04 4.17
CA ASP A 94 13.89 -3.49 4.26
C ASP A 94 13.64 -4.10 5.66
N GLN A 95 12.93 -3.38 6.54
CA GLN A 95 12.59 -3.85 7.88
C GLN A 95 11.44 -4.87 7.87
N SER A 96 10.67 -4.95 6.77
CA SER A 96 9.56 -5.88 6.66
C SER A 96 9.30 -6.36 5.22
N HIS A 97 8.25 -7.18 5.08
CA HIS A 97 7.78 -7.67 3.77
C HIS A 97 7.23 -6.55 2.88
N TYR A 98 6.88 -5.38 3.43
CA TYR A 98 6.37 -4.24 2.67
C TYR A 98 7.40 -3.70 1.68
N SER A 99 8.68 -3.65 2.06
CA SER A 99 9.77 -3.26 1.15
C SER A 99 9.85 -4.19 -0.07
N ALA A 100 9.86 -5.52 0.17
CA ALA A 100 9.90 -6.51 -0.91
C ALA A 100 8.66 -6.44 -1.81
N ALA A 101 7.47 -6.29 -1.23
CA ALA A 101 6.23 -6.13 -1.98
C ALA A 101 6.22 -4.84 -2.83
N ALA A 102 6.76 -3.74 -2.31
CA ALA A 102 6.89 -2.49 -3.07
C ALA A 102 7.88 -2.62 -4.24
N LEU A 103 8.99 -3.35 -4.04
CA LEU A 103 9.92 -3.66 -5.13
C LEU A 103 9.26 -4.51 -6.23
N VAL A 104 8.42 -5.48 -5.86
CA VAL A 104 7.59 -6.22 -6.84
C VAL A 104 6.68 -5.28 -7.61
N GLY A 105 5.98 -4.36 -6.92
CA GLY A 105 5.15 -3.33 -7.55
C GLY A 105 5.92 -2.46 -8.55
N LEU A 106 7.12 -1.99 -8.19
CA LEU A 106 8.00 -1.24 -9.10
C LEU A 106 8.43 -2.07 -10.31
N GLY A 107 8.62 -3.38 -10.13
CA GLY A 107 8.89 -4.30 -11.24
C GLY A 107 7.74 -4.37 -12.24
N TRP A 108 6.50 -4.45 -11.76
CA TRP A 108 5.30 -4.43 -12.61
C TRP A 108 5.15 -3.12 -13.37
N VAL A 109 5.36 -1.98 -12.69
CA VAL A 109 5.36 -0.67 -13.35
C VAL A 109 6.40 -0.61 -14.47
N ALA A 110 7.62 -1.09 -14.22
CA ALA A 110 8.67 -1.12 -15.22
C ALA A 110 8.33 -2.04 -16.41
N LEU A 111 7.66 -3.17 -16.18
CA LEU A 111 7.16 -4.05 -17.26
C LEU A 111 6.12 -3.35 -18.13
N GLN A 112 5.15 -2.65 -17.54
CA GLN A 112 4.18 -1.86 -18.31
C GLN A 112 4.86 -0.77 -19.16
N GLN A 113 5.95 -0.18 -18.65
CA GLN A 113 6.77 0.78 -19.39
C GLN A 113 7.71 0.14 -20.42
N LYS A 114 7.76 -1.19 -20.49
CA LYS A 114 8.70 -1.97 -21.31
C LYS A 114 10.18 -1.73 -20.95
N ASP A 115 10.45 -1.29 -19.73
CA ASP A 115 11.81 -1.21 -19.18
C ASP A 115 12.19 -2.54 -18.51
N TRP A 116 12.59 -3.49 -19.35
CA TRP A 116 12.98 -4.84 -18.92
C TRP A 116 14.19 -4.85 -17.98
N SER A 117 15.07 -3.85 -18.11
CA SER A 117 16.27 -3.73 -17.28
C SER A 117 15.89 -3.33 -15.85
N ALA A 118 15.07 -2.27 -15.72
CA ALA A 118 14.55 -1.86 -14.41
C ALA A 118 13.68 -2.94 -13.78
N ALA A 119 12.79 -3.58 -14.56
CA ALA A 119 11.96 -4.67 -14.07
C ALA A 119 12.79 -5.80 -13.45
N ARG A 120 13.82 -6.28 -14.16
CA ARG A 120 14.73 -7.31 -13.66
C ARG A 120 15.41 -6.89 -12.36
N ARG A 121 15.91 -5.64 -12.30
CA ARG A 121 16.58 -5.12 -11.10
C ARG A 121 15.63 -5.08 -9.90
N HIS A 122 14.40 -4.60 -10.09
CA HIS A 122 13.40 -4.52 -9.02
C HIS A 122 12.98 -5.89 -8.51
N PHE A 123 12.68 -6.84 -9.41
CA PHE A 123 12.33 -8.20 -8.99
C PHE A 123 13.50 -8.92 -8.31
N ALA A 124 14.73 -8.74 -8.80
CA ALA A 124 15.91 -9.34 -8.17
C ALA A 124 16.16 -8.77 -6.76
N ALA A 125 15.97 -7.46 -6.58
CA ALA A 125 16.11 -6.81 -5.27
C ALA A 125 15.03 -7.25 -4.26
N ALA A 126 13.88 -7.72 -4.73
CA ALA A 126 12.82 -8.23 -3.86
C ALA A 126 13.10 -9.64 -3.30
N LEU A 127 14.10 -10.35 -3.85
CA LEU A 127 14.47 -11.67 -3.35
C LEU A 127 15.25 -11.55 -2.03
N PRO A 128 14.98 -12.41 -1.04
CA PRO A 128 15.78 -12.45 0.18
C PRO A 128 17.24 -12.75 -0.19
N SER A 129 18.17 -12.03 0.44
CA SER A 129 19.60 -12.32 0.31
C SER A 129 19.85 -13.72 0.89
N SER A 130 20.12 -14.70 0.02
CA SER A 130 20.58 -16.02 0.46
C SER A 130 21.89 -15.86 1.23
N SER A 131 21.85 -16.11 2.54
CA SER A 131 23.02 -16.25 3.42
C SER A 131 23.34 -17.72 3.63
#